data_AF-J2ZAW5-F1
#
_entry.id   AF-J2ZAW5-F1
#
_cell.length_a   1.000
_cell.length_b   1.000
_cell.length_c   1.000
_cell.angle_alpha   90.00
_cell.angle_beta   90.00
_cell.angle_gamma   90.00
#
_symmetry.space_group_name_H-M   'P 1'
#
loop_
_entity.id
_entity.type
_entity.pdbx_description
1 polymer ?
#
loop_
_entity_poly.entity_id
_entity_poly.type
_entity_poly.pdbx_seq_one_letter_code
_entity_poly.pdbx_strand_id
1 'polypeptide(L)'
;MKKYSPLVGAYTTALCVCGLLSNMGFTCLWGGNVLSVQILTTLATTQAGLLAIVFSVTILGVQLVTTRYSPRLVTLFVESPLLKVTFAVLIGSIGFDIALLYFQSSFQTWMLDALTLSAGGVALGAALTLYAFIREAMTRSTPEGTLRAFRHHMTVNRFHDELKAYTEHEFTVYPLHPLYSLTISAIDEGQMVTAKNGIAALERHCESVIEEAANGRWESLSYDERREFLKLVLHDYLPDIAVKADKENDHSVTSEAIELQRSLGEHTLTIPDCDTPCLAVRGMAYTLQDAPIEEGHHSTSNIVWNQIGELYLSICEADQPEAAARAARACEQCLPRAVYRYDETLNLSHGLSNFFRDLDRVHEALFDRYADSLSSVDLDWRNENLPDGAEDYEPLNALRTHLRLMVSLQSTCLTYRLQKDADPVRSSALRSLWKKASIRAAETGQSNYAIAHCQAFIVATVILHISDCDSTNHHTHVLAEISVEAETNIVEAAFDDLLSYDYQSEGRLAVGDEDWEAHNKKFVPIQLGVENFSPINTRPEYTETLLELRQRTREYVTLLEE
;
A
#
# COMPACT_ATOMS: atom_id res chain seq x y z
N MET A 1 -8.50 11.85 33.90
CA MET A 1 -9.32 12.89 34.56
C MET A 1 -10.55 13.18 33.71
N LYS A 2 -11.74 12.84 34.18
CA LYS A 2 -13.02 13.02 33.48
C LYS A 2 -13.27 14.52 33.27
N LYS A 3 -13.12 15.02 32.03
CA LYS A 3 -13.67 16.32 31.63
C LYS A 3 -15.19 16.23 31.77
N TYR A 4 -15.72 16.79 32.85
CA TYR A 4 -17.16 17.07 32.95
C TYR A 4 -17.56 17.89 31.73
N SER A 5 -18.49 17.36 30.92
CA SER A 5 -18.97 18.10 29.75
C SER A 5 -19.63 19.41 30.23
N PRO A 6 -19.38 20.55 29.57
CA PRO A 6 -20.01 21.83 29.91
C PRO A 6 -21.55 21.77 29.86
N LEU A 7 -22.12 20.75 29.22
CA LEU A 7 -23.54 20.44 29.18
C LEU A 7 -24.13 20.01 30.53
N VAL A 8 -23.39 19.26 31.35
CA VAL A 8 -23.85 18.88 32.71
C VAL A 8 -23.87 20.10 33.62
N GLY A 9 -22.89 21.00 33.47
CA GLY A 9 -22.84 22.29 34.18
C GLY A 9 -23.94 23.25 33.74
N ALA A 10 -24.35 23.24 32.47
CA ALA A 10 -25.50 24.01 31.99
C ALA A 10 -26.83 23.44 32.51
N TYR A 11 -26.94 22.11 32.66
CA TYR A 11 -28.13 21.45 33.22
C TYR A 11 -28.32 21.76 34.70
N THR A 12 -27.25 21.67 35.50
CA THR A 12 -27.30 22.00 36.92
C THR A 12 -27.51 23.48 37.17
N THR A 13 -26.92 24.36 36.35
CA THR A 13 -27.18 25.81 36.44
C THR A 13 -28.58 26.19 35.98
N ALA A 14 -29.14 25.57 34.93
CA ALA A 14 -30.53 25.80 34.53
C ALA A 14 -31.53 25.33 35.60
N LEU A 15 -31.29 24.17 36.23
CA LEU A 15 -32.08 23.69 37.37
C LEU A 15 -31.95 24.62 38.60
N CYS A 16 -30.75 25.10 38.91
CA CYS A 16 -30.54 26.06 40.00
C CYS A 16 -31.16 27.44 39.72
N VAL A 17 -31.08 27.94 38.49
CA VAL A 17 -31.66 29.24 38.10
C VAL A 17 -33.18 29.17 38.06
N CYS A 18 -33.78 28.07 37.58
CA CYS A 18 -35.22 27.87 37.66
C CYS A 18 -35.71 27.69 39.11
N GLY A 19 -34.94 27.01 39.96
CA GLY A 19 -35.22 26.87 41.39
C GLY A 19 -35.03 28.16 42.21
N LEU A 20 -34.20 29.10 41.73
CA LEU A 20 -34.05 30.43 42.32
C LEU A 20 -35.15 31.40 41.85
N LEU A 21 -35.56 31.29 40.57
CA LEU A 21 -36.66 32.08 40.01
C LEU A 21 -38.04 31.66 40.55
N SER A 22 -38.24 30.41 40.94
CA SER A 22 -39.46 29.98 41.64
C SER A 22 -39.58 30.55 43.06
N ASN A 23 -38.46 30.88 43.71
CA ASN A 23 -38.44 31.45 45.07
C ASN A 23 -38.60 32.97 45.10
N MET A 24 -38.32 33.68 43.99
CA MET A 24 -38.42 35.14 43.92
C MET A 24 -39.55 35.59 42.98
N GLY A 25 -40.79 35.49 43.46
CA GLY A 25 -41.86 36.41 43.01
C GLY A 25 -42.72 36.01 41.81
N PHE A 26 -42.83 34.72 41.46
CA PHE A 26 -43.68 34.26 40.35
C PHE A 26 -45.01 33.60 40.78
N THR A 27 -45.48 33.86 42.00
CA THR A 27 -46.75 33.30 42.53
C THR A 27 -47.98 34.19 42.28
N CYS A 28 -47.85 35.32 41.57
CA CYS A 28 -48.93 36.30 41.44
C CYS A 28 -49.65 36.32 40.07
N LEU A 29 -49.27 35.48 39.09
CA LEU A 29 -49.75 35.61 37.71
C LEU A 29 -50.47 34.38 37.11
N TRP A 30 -50.49 33.22 37.77
CA TRP A 30 -51.07 31.98 37.22
C TRP A 30 -52.09 31.36 38.19
N GLY A 31 -53.27 31.97 38.31
CA GLY A 31 -54.36 31.42 39.10
C GLY A 31 -55.19 30.40 38.31
N GLY A 32 -54.86 29.11 38.41
CA GLY A 32 -55.81 28.03 38.09
C GLY A 32 -55.20 26.70 37.68
N ASN A 33 -55.62 25.60 38.35
CA ASN A 33 -55.26 24.21 38.01
C ASN A 33 -55.47 23.87 36.52
N VAL A 34 -56.46 24.48 35.88
CA VAL A 34 -56.78 24.26 34.45
C VAL A 34 -55.63 24.70 33.53
N LEU A 35 -54.96 25.79 33.90
CA LEU A 35 -53.92 26.42 33.10
C LEU A 35 -52.61 25.61 33.15
N SER A 36 -52.24 25.11 34.33
CA SER A 36 -51.06 24.24 34.51
C SER A 36 -51.22 22.90 33.79
N VAL A 37 -52.43 22.32 33.81
CA VAL A 37 -52.76 21.10 33.04
C VAL A 37 -52.64 21.32 31.54
N GLN A 38 -53.12 22.46 31.04
CA GLN A 38 -53.00 22.80 29.62
C GLN A 38 -51.53 22.97 29.20
N ILE A 39 -50.71 23.63 30.01
CA ILE A 39 -49.27 23.77 29.74
C ILE A 39 -48.59 22.39 29.71
N LEU A 40 -48.78 21.56 30.74
CA LEU A 40 -48.13 20.24 30.84
C LEU A 40 -48.55 19.32 29.68
N THR A 41 -49.83 19.35 29.31
CA THR A 41 -50.33 18.58 28.15
C THR A 41 -49.69 19.08 26.85
N THR A 42 -49.56 20.40 26.69
CA THR A 42 -48.92 21.01 25.53
C THR A 42 -47.43 20.70 25.47
N LEU A 43 -46.72 20.75 26.62
CA LEU A 43 -45.31 20.39 26.74
C LEU A 43 -45.07 18.94 26.38
N ALA A 44 -45.83 18.00 26.98
CA ALA A 44 -45.72 16.58 26.69
C ALA A 44 -45.97 16.29 25.19
N THR A 45 -47.01 16.89 24.60
CA THR A 45 -47.34 16.72 23.18
C THR A 45 -46.25 17.29 22.28
N THR A 46 -45.72 18.47 22.62
CA THR A 46 -44.64 19.13 21.86
C THR A 46 -43.33 18.33 21.95
N GLN A 47 -42.96 17.85 23.14
CA GLN A 47 -41.76 17.03 23.34
C GLN A 47 -41.88 15.68 22.63
N ALA A 48 -43.05 15.05 22.62
CA ALA A 48 -43.30 13.84 21.84
C ALA A 48 -43.14 14.11 20.33
N GLY A 49 -43.63 15.25 19.84
CA GLY A 49 -43.38 15.70 18.46
C GLY A 49 -41.89 15.92 18.16
N LEU A 50 -41.15 16.55 19.06
CA LEU A 50 -39.71 16.74 18.93
C LEU A 50 -38.95 15.40 18.90
N LEU A 51 -39.32 14.44 19.76
CA LEU A 51 -38.75 13.10 19.75
C LEU A 51 -38.98 12.39 18.41
N ALA A 52 -40.19 12.52 17.83
CA ALA A 52 -40.49 11.98 16.51
C ALA A 52 -39.64 12.62 15.41
N ILE A 53 -39.37 13.93 15.48
CA ILE A 53 -38.46 14.62 14.55
C ILE A 53 -37.03 14.11 14.71
N VAL A 54 -36.52 13.96 15.93
CA VAL A 54 -35.18 13.40 16.19
C VAL A 54 -35.03 12.02 15.57
N PHE A 55 -36.03 11.18 15.80
CA PHE A 55 -36.04 9.82 15.27
C PHE A 55 -36.03 9.83 13.74
N SER A 56 -36.86 10.69 13.13
CA SER A 56 -36.93 10.85 11.67
C SER A 56 -35.62 11.35 11.05
N VAL A 57 -35.02 12.39 11.63
CA VAL A 57 -33.73 12.95 11.16
C VAL A 57 -32.59 11.94 11.36
N THR A 58 -32.60 11.20 12.48
CA THR A 58 -31.60 10.16 12.74
C THR A 58 -31.71 9.03 11.72
N ILE A 59 -32.92 8.56 11.43
CA ILE A 59 -33.17 7.55 10.39
C ILE A 59 -32.74 8.07 9.03
N LEU A 60 -33.08 9.32 8.68
CA LEU A 60 -32.73 9.90 7.40
C LEU A 60 -31.20 10.07 7.25
N GLY A 61 -30.51 10.50 8.32
CA GLY A 61 -29.05 10.57 8.35
C GLY A 61 -28.40 9.19 8.22
N VAL A 62 -28.94 8.19 8.91
CA VAL A 62 -28.52 6.78 8.77
C VAL A 62 -28.73 6.29 7.34
N GLN A 63 -29.89 6.58 6.74
CA GLN A 63 -30.19 6.20 5.37
C GLN A 63 -29.23 6.87 4.39
N LEU A 64 -29.00 8.19 4.48
CA LEU A 64 -28.07 8.91 3.62
C LEU A 64 -26.65 8.32 3.70
N VAL A 65 -26.13 8.08 4.91
CA VAL A 65 -24.78 7.50 5.12
C VAL A 65 -24.71 6.07 4.61
N THR A 66 -25.76 5.27 4.83
CA THR A 66 -25.84 3.89 4.33
C THR A 66 -25.86 3.86 2.80
N THR A 67 -26.59 4.78 2.17
CA THR A 67 -26.70 4.84 0.70
C THR A 67 -25.50 5.45 0.02
N ARG A 68 -24.77 6.37 0.68
CA ARG A 68 -23.64 7.09 0.07
C ARG A 68 -22.26 6.51 0.38
N TYR A 69 -22.03 5.95 1.57
CA TYR A 69 -20.66 5.66 2.01
C TYR A 69 -20.47 4.21 2.48
N SER A 70 -21.26 3.73 3.45
CA SER A 70 -21.26 2.31 3.87
C SER A 70 -22.29 2.06 4.99
N PRO A 71 -23.01 0.92 4.99
CA PRO A 71 -23.87 0.51 6.10
C PRO A 71 -23.17 0.39 7.45
N ARG A 72 -21.84 0.20 7.50
CA ARG A 72 -21.09 0.05 8.77
C ARG A 72 -20.72 1.39 9.41
N LEU A 73 -20.72 2.49 8.66
CA LEU A 73 -20.58 3.84 9.23
C LEU A 73 -21.80 4.23 10.07
N VAL A 74 -22.91 3.48 9.98
CA VAL A 74 -24.11 3.68 10.81
C VAL A 74 -23.81 3.49 12.30
N THR A 75 -22.91 2.57 12.67
CA THR A 75 -22.57 2.33 14.08
C THR A 75 -21.91 3.55 14.71
N LEU A 76 -21.12 4.33 13.94
CA LEU A 76 -20.55 5.61 14.37
C LEU A 76 -21.62 6.67 14.72
N PHE A 77 -22.81 6.58 14.12
CA PHE A 77 -23.94 7.46 14.44
C PHE A 77 -24.78 6.92 15.60
N VAL A 78 -25.06 5.62 15.61
CA VAL A 78 -25.93 4.97 16.62
C VAL A 78 -25.23 4.87 17.98
N GLU A 79 -23.91 4.65 18.01
CA GLU A 79 -23.15 4.54 19.27
C GLU A 79 -22.79 5.90 19.86
N SER A 80 -23.13 7.00 19.20
CA SER A 80 -22.82 8.35 19.67
C SER A 80 -23.41 8.58 21.07
N PRO A 81 -22.59 8.96 22.08
CA PRO A 81 -23.07 9.20 23.44
C PRO A 81 -24.08 10.36 23.48
N LEU A 82 -23.97 11.31 22.55
CA LEU A 82 -24.91 12.42 22.43
C LEU A 82 -26.31 11.95 22.01
N LEU A 83 -26.42 10.98 21.10
CA LEU A 83 -27.72 10.40 20.71
C LEU A 83 -28.39 9.74 21.93
N LYS A 84 -27.64 8.91 22.66
CA LYS A 84 -28.14 8.22 23.86
C LYS A 84 -28.60 9.21 24.95
N VAL A 85 -27.83 10.28 25.18
CA VAL A 85 -28.18 11.32 26.15
C VAL A 85 -29.41 12.11 25.72
N THR A 86 -29.47 12.60 24.48
CA THR A 86 -30.63 13.37 23.99
C THR A 86 -31.90 12.53 24.01
N PHE A 87 -31.84 11.25 23.62
CA PHE A 87 -32.97 10.34 23.66
C PHE A 87 -33.43 10.06 25.10
N ALA A 88 -32.50 9.83 26.03
CA ALA A 88 -32.80 9.62 27.44
C ALA A 88 -33.41 10.87 28.10
N VAL A 89 -32.89 12.06 27.78
CA VAL A 89 -33.40 13.35 28.26
C VAL A 89 -34.83 13.59 27.76
N LEU A 90 -35.10 13.34 26.48
CA LEU A 90 -36.44 13.54 25.91
C LEU A 90 -37.47 12.57 26.50
N ILE A 91 -37.14 11.27 26.60
CA ILE A 91 -38.02 10.29 27.23
C ILE A 91 -38.23 10.62 28.72
N GLY A 92 -37.17 11.01 29.42
CA GLY A 92 -37.24 11.43 30.81
C GLY A 92 -38.13 12.66 31.01
N SER A 93 -38.03 13.65 30.10
CA SER A 93 -38.85 14.86 30.10
C SER A 93 -40.33 14.54 29.87
N ILE A 94 -40.65 13.72 28.86
CA ILE A 94 -42.03 13.29 28.58
C ILE A 94 -42.59 12.48 29.76
N GLY A 95 -41.80 11.57 30.32
CA GLY A 95 -42.18 10.79 31.48
C GLY A 95 -42.44 11.65 32.71
N PHE A 96 -41.63 12.70 32.91
CA PHE A 96 -41.82 13.67 33.99
C PHE A 96 -43.12 14.47 33.81
N ASP A 97 -43.41 14.96 32.60
CA ASP A 97 -44.64 15.70 32.30
C ASP A 97 -45.89 14.82 32.49
N ILE A 98 -45.86 13.56 32.03
CA ILE A 98 -46.97 12.60 32.23
C ILE A 98 -47.14 12.25 33.73
N ALA A 99 -46.04 12.06 34.46
CA ALA A 99 -46.09 11.79 35.89
C ALA A 99 -46.73 12.96 36.66
N LEU A 100 -46.36 14.20 36.33
CA LEU A 100 -46.98 15.40 36.91
C LEU A 100 -48.47 15.49 36.59
N LEU A 101 -48.87 15.20 35.35
CA LEU A 101 -50.28 15.15 34.95
C LEU A 101 -51.07 14.07 35.70
N TYR A 102 -50.45 12.92 35.98
CA TYR A 102 -51.09 11.83 36.71
C TYR A 102 -51.25 12.14 38.20
N PHE A 103 -50.22 12.72 38.84
CA PHE A 103 -50.21 12.99 40.27
C PHE A 103 -50.74 14.38 40.66
N GLN A 104 -51.24 15.17 39.70
CA GLN A 104 -51.71 16.54 39.93
C GLN A 104 -52.72 16.68 41.07
N SER A 105 -53.61 15.69 41.25
CA SER A 105 -54.67 15.73 42.27
C SER A 105 -54.14 15.59 43.69
N SER A 106 -52.90 15.14 43.84
CA SER A 106 -52.26 14.86 45.13
C SER A 106 -51.35 16.00 45.59
N PHE A 107 -51.06 16.99 44.75
CA PHE A 107 -50.14 18.08 45.07
C PHE A 107 -50.88 19.36 45.49
N GLN A 108 -50.27 20.11 46.41
CA GLN A 108 -50.72 21.47 46.73
C GLN A 108 -50.39 22.40 45.56
N THR A 109 -51.22 23.43 45.35
CA THR A 109 -51.12 24.37 44.20
C THR A 109 -49.72 24.98 44.06
N TRP A 110 -49.10 25.44 45.14
CA TRP A 110 -47.75 26.02 45.11
C TRP A 110 -46.67 25.00 44.69
N MET A 111 -46.83 23.71 45.05
CA MET A 111 -45.91 22.65 44.62
C MET A 111 -46.09 22.35 43.14
N LEU A 112 -47.34 22.35 42.68
CA LEU A 112 -47.68 22.09 41.28
C LEU A 112 -47.12 23.20 40.38
N ASP A 113 -47.18 24.46 40.79
CA ASP A 113 -46.59 25.59 40.06
C ASP A 113 -45.06 25.49 39.99
N ALA A 114 -44.40 25.17 41.11
CA ALA A 114 -42.95 24.97 41.14
C ALA A 114 -42.50 23.78 40.27
N LEU A 115 -43.27 22.69 40.27
CA LEU A 115 -43.01 21.51 39.43
C LEU A 115 -43.32 21.77 37.95
N THR A 116 -44.31 22.61 37.65
CA THR A 116 -44.59 23.01 36.26
C THR A 116 -43.47 23.90 35.71
N LEU A 117 -42.90 24.78 36.55
CA LEU A 117 -41.73 25.57 36.17
C LEU A 117 -40.49 24.68 35.95
N SER A 118 -40.27 23.67 36.80
CA SER A 118 -39.17 22.74 36.62
C SER A 118 -39.35 21.89 35.35
N ALA A 119 -40.57 21.47 35.04
CA ALA A 119 -40.90 20.82 33.76
C ALA A 119 -40.55 21.71 32.57
N GLY A 120 -40.89 23.00 32.62
CA GLY A 120 -40.48 23.98 31.60
C GLY A 120 -38.95 24.09 31.46
N GLY A 121 -38.21 24.06 32.58
CA GLY A 121 -36.74 24.05 32.58
C GLY A 121 -36.15 22.77 31.96
N VAL A 122 -36.72 21.60 32.27
CA VAL A 122 -36.32 20.32 31.67
C VAL A 122 -36.62 20.32 30.17
N ALA A 123 -37.77 20.84 29.75
CA ALA A 123 -38.15 20.99 28.35
C ALA A 123 -37.18 21.89 27.58
N LEU A 124 -36.74 23.01 28.17
CA LEU A 124 -35.73 23.88 27.58
C LEU A 124 -34.37 23.16 27.46
N GLY A 125 -33.97 22.41 28.49
CA GLY A 125 -32.77 21.57 28.44
C GLY A 125 -32.85 20.50 27.35
N ALA A 126 -34.02 19.89 27.16
CA ALA A 126 -34.28 18.93 26.09
C ALA A 126 -34.17 19.59 24.70
N ALA A 127 -34.68 20.82 24.54
CA ALA A 127 -34.52 21.58 23.31
C ALA A 127 -33.05 21.95 23.00
N LEU A 128 -32.26 22.31 24.02
CA LEU A 128 -30.83 22.63 23.86
C LEU A 128 -30.00 21.39 23.50
N THR A 129 -30.25 20.26 24.16
CA THR A 129 -29.58 18.97 23.84
C THR A 129 -29.95 18.49 22.44
N LEU A 130 -31.20 18.70 22.02
CA LEU A 130 -31.66 18.47 20.66
C LEU A 130 -30.90 19.33 19.65
N TYR A 131 -30.80 20.64 19.88
CA TYR A 131 -30.05 21.53 18.99
C TYR A 131 -28.58 21.11 18.85
N ALA A 132 -27.92 20.76 19.96
CA ALA A 132 -26.56 20.25 19.95
C ALA A 132 -26.45 18.95 19.14
N PHE A 133 -27.42 18.04 19.29
CA PHE A 133 -27.48 16.80 18.52
C PHE A 133 -27.65 17.05 17.01
N ILE A 134 -28.59 17.91 16.61
CA ILE A 134 -28.81 18.23 15.17
C ILE A 134 -27.54 18.82 14.57
N ARG A 135 -26.88 19.75 15.26
CA ARG A 135 -25.62 20.34 14.79
C ARG A 135 -24.52 19.30 14.61
N GLU A 136 -24.37 18.39 15.57
CA GLU A 136 -23.40 17.29 15.48
C GLU A 136 -23.77 16.30 14.36
N ALA A 137 -25.05 15.94 14.22
CA ALA A 137 -25.54 15.05 13.17
C ALA A 137 -25.30 15.62 11.78
N MET A 138 -25.59 16.91 11.58
CA MET A 138 -25.30 17.65 10.34
C MET A 138 -23.79 17.72 10.06
N THR A 139 -22.97 17.89 11.10
CA THR A 139 -21.50 17.90 10.94
C THR A 139 -21.00 16.51 10.57
N ARG A 140 -21.47 15.45 11.22
CA ARG A 140 -21.06 14.06 10.93
C ARG A 140 -21.57 13.57 9.59
N SER A 141 -22.70 14.07 9.10
CA SER A 141 -23.20 13.73 7.76
C SER A 141 -22.32 14.29 6.62
N THR A 142 -21.38 15.19 6.91
CA THR A 142 -20.35 15.56 5.93
C THR A 142 -19.24 14.51 5.93
N PRO A 143 -18.55 14.32 4.78
CA PRO A 143 -17.42 13.41 4.71
C PRO A 143 -16.34 13.70 5.76
N GLU A 144 -16.05 14.98 6.02
CA GLU A 144 -15.04 15.39 7.02
C GLU A 144 -15.47 15.02 8.44
N GLY A 145 -16.77 15.14 8.74
CA GLY A 145 -17.31 14.76 10.04
C GLY A 145 -17.31 13.25 10.24
N THR A 146 -17.65 12.48 9.20
CA THR A 146 -17.56 11.01 9.21
C THR A 146 -16.11 10.56 9.41
N LEU A 147 -15.16 11.16 8.68
CA LEU A 147 -13.74 10.88 8.80
C LEU A 147 -13.22 11.19 10.21
N ARG A 148 -13.59 12.35 10.76
CA ARG A 148 -13.22 12.73 12.14
C ARG A 148 -13.81 11.77 13.16
N ALA A 149 -15.05 11.32 12.97
CA ALA A 149 -15.68 10.34 13.85
C ALA A 149 -14.96 8.99 13.77
N PHE A 150 -14.62 8.51 12.58
CA PHE A 150 -13.85 7.27 12.40
C PHE A 150 -12.51 7.36 13.11
N ARG A 151 -11.76 8.46 12.93
CA ARG A 151 -10.48 8.69 13.61
C ARG A 151 -10.57 8.65 15.14
N HIS A 152 -11.69 9.07 15.71
CA HIS A 152 -11.87 9.03 17.16
C HIS A 152 -12.24 7.63 17.67
N HIS A 153 -12.92 6.84 16.83
CA HIS A 153 -13.44 5.53 17.19
C HIS A 153 -12.45 4.39 16.94
N MET A 154 -11.66 4.50 15.86
CA MET A 154 -10.66 3.52 15.47
C MET A 154 -9.33 3.82 16.16
N THR A 155 -9.16 3.23 17.34
CA THR A 155 -7.88 3.21 18.08
C THR A 155 -7.04 2.01 17.67
N VAL A 156 -5.73 2.02 17.93
CA VAL A 156 -4.85 0.90 17.56
C VAL A 156 -5.26 -0.40 18.25
N ASN A 157 -5.60 -0.37 19.55
CA ASN A 157 -6.13 -1.55 20.25
C ASN A 157 -7.36 -2.13 19.56
N ARG A 158 -8.29 -1.25 19.15
CA ARG A 158 -9.49 -1.67 18.44
C ARG A 158 -9.18 -2.25 17.06
N PHE A 159 -8.21 -1.67 16.35
CA PHE A 159 -7.74 -2.21 15.08
C PHE A 159 -7.27 -3.66 15.26
N HIS A 160 -6.49 -3.96 16.30
CA HIS A 160 -6.05 -5.33 16.58
C HIS A 160 -7.21 -6.25 16.99
N ASP A 161 -8.12 -5.79 17.85
CA ASP A 161 -9.30 -6.58 18.24
C ASP A 161 -10.16 -6.93 17.01
N GLU A 162 -10.36 -5.97 16.09
CA GLU A 162 -11.11 -6.18 14.86
C GLU A 162 -10.32 -7.01 13.82
N LEU A 163 -8.99 -6.86 13.76
CA LEU A 163 -8.11 -7.69 12.91
C LEU A 163 -8.11 -9.15 13.35
N LYS A 164 -8.07 -9.39 14.66
CA LYS A 164 -8.21 -10.73 15.24
C LYS A 164 -9.56 -11.34 14.90
N ALA A 165 -10.64 -10.56 15.04
CA ALA A 165 -11.96 -11.02 14.65
C ALA A 165 -12.05 -11.28 13.13
N TYR A 166 -11.30 -10.53 12.31
CA TYR A 166 -11.16 -10.74 10.87
C TYR A 166 -10.46 -12.06 10.52
N THR A 167 -9.36 -12.39 11.20
CA THR A 167 -8.62 -13.63 10.93
C THR A 167 -9.32 -14.87 11.49
N GLU A 168 -10.06 -14.74 12.60
CA GLU A 168 -10.77 -15.87 13.23
C GLU A 168 -12.11 -16.23 12.56
N HIS A 169 -12.74 -15.31 11.82
CA HIS A 169 -14.08 -15.50 11.26
C HIS A 169 -14.14 -15.17 9.76
N GLU A 170 -14.71 -16.07 8.95
CA GLU A 170 -14.73 -15.95 7.48
C GLU A 170 -15.61 -14.78 6.94
N PHE A 171 -16.47 -14.18 7.78
CA PHE A 171 -17.48 -13.19 7.35
C PHE A 171 -17.27 -11.78 7.95
N THR A 172 -16.21 -11.57 8.69
CA THR A 172 -15.84 -10.24 9.22
C THR A 172 -15.16 -9.44 8.11
N VAL A 173 -15.35 -8.11 8.11
CA VAL A 173 -14.76 -7.23 7.09
C VAL A 173 -13.57 -6.55 7.73
N TYR A 174 -12.54 -6.31 6.94
CA TYR A 174 -11.30 -5.69 7.36
C TYR A 174 -11.52 -4.32 8.07
N PRO A 175 -10.77 -3.99 9.14
CA PRO A 175 -11.04 -2.83 9.99
C PRO A 175 -11.05 -1.48 9.25
N LEU A 176 -10.20 -1.32 8.23
CA LEU A 176 -10.05 -0.05 7.49
C LEU A 176 -10.95 0.05 6.26
N HIS A 177 -11.79 -0.94 6.00
CA HIS A 177 -12.72 -0.92 4.88
C HIS A 177 -13.65 0.31 4.85
N PRO A 178 -14.16 0.83 5.98
CA PRO A 178 -15.00 2.03 5.96
C PRO A 178 -14.26 3.28 5.48
N LEU A 179 -12.97 3.42 5.80
CA LEU A 179 -12.15 4.52 5.29
C LEU A 179 -11.92 4.40 3.79
N TYR A 180 -11.55 3.20 3.33
CA TYR A 180 -11.39 2.91 1.91
C TYR A 180 -12.68 3.21 1.13
N SER A 181 -13.84 2.73 1.61
CA SER A 181 -15.14 2.96 0.96
C SER A 181 -15.48 4.45 0.86
N LEU A 182 -15.20 5.22 1.91
CA LEU A 182 -15.38 6.67 1.93
C LEU A 182 -14.47 7.36 0.90
N THR A 183 -13.20 6.98 0.83
CA THR A 183 -12.24 7.53 -0.14
C THR A 183 -12.66 7.23 -1.57
N ILE A 184 -13.03 5.98 -1.87
CA ILE A 184 -13.48 5.57 -3.20
C ILE A 184 -14.75 6.31 -3.62
N SER A 185 -15.73 6.42 -2.72
CA SER A 185 -16.97 7.16 -2.99
C SER A 185 -16.69 8.65 -3.22
N ALA A 186 -15.71 9.22 -2.53
CA ALA A 186 -15.31 10.61 -2.74
C ALA A 186 -14.65 10.81 -4.12
N ILE A 187 -13.87 9.83 -4.60
CA ILE A 187 -13.32 9.85 -5.96
C ILE A 187 -14.44 9.77 -6.99
N ASP A 188 -15.39 8.84 -6.83
CA ASP A 188 -16.57 8.71 -7.71
C ASP A 188 -17.41 9.99 -7.78
N GLU A 189 -17.55 10.70 -6.64
CA GLU A 189 -18.30 11.96 -6.56
C GLU A 189 -17.47 13.19 -7.00
N GLY A 190 -16.20 13.02 -7.43
CA GLY A 190 -15.30 14.11 -7.80
C GLY A 190 -14.87 15.02 -6.65
N GLN A 191 -14.97 14.54 -5.39
CA GLN A 191 -14.65 15.27 -4.17
C GLN A 191 -13.17 15.08 -3.78
N MET A 192 -12.27 15.66 -4.56
CA MET A 192 -10.81 15.50 -4.43
C MET A 192 -10.29 15.76 -3.01
N VAL A 193 -10.71 16.87 -2.38
CA VAL A 193 -10.28 17.24 -1.02
C VAL A 193 -10.69 16.17 0.01
N THR A 194 -11.86 15.58 -0.17
CA THR A 194 -12.37 14.52 0.69
C THR A 194 -11.58 13.22 0.48
N ALA A 195 -11.29 12.85 -0.76
CA ALA A 195 -10.46 11.68 -1.08
C ALA A 195 -9.07 11.79 -0.45
N LYS A 196 -8.39 12.95 -0.61
CA LYS A 196 -7.10 13.24 0.03
C LYS A 196 -7.16 13.15 1.56
N ASN A 197 -8.20 13.73 2.16
CA ASN A 197 -8.39 13.61 3.60
C ASN A 197 -8.59 12.15 4.04
N GLY A 198 -9.25 11.34 3.22
CA GLY A 198 -9.39 9.90 3.38
C GLY A 198 -8.04 9.18 3.37
N ILE A 199 -7.20 9.43 2.37
CA ILE A 199 -5.81 8.90 2.27
C ILE A 199 -5.00 9.32 3.49
N ALA A 200 -4.99 10.61 3.86
CA ALA A 200 -4.28 11.11 5.04
C ALA A 200 -4.81 10.51 6.36
N ALA A 201 -6.06 10.03 6.40
CA ALA A 201 -6.58 9.31 7.55
C ALA A 201 -6.15 7.84 7.58
N LEU A 202 -6.05 7.19 6.42
CA LEU A 202 -5.43 5.86 6.30
C LEU A 202 -3.98 5.93 6.76
N GLU A 203 -3.19 6.87 6.22
CA GLU A 203 -1.79 7.12 6.59
C GLU A 203 -1.60 7.20 8.10
N ARG A 204 -2.18 8.22 8.73
CA ARG A 204 -2.02 8.45 10.18
C ARG A 204 -2.40 7.22 11.02
N HIS A 205 -3.41 6.46 10.59
CA HIS A 205 -3.84 5.29 11.33
C HIS A 205 -2.89 4.11 11.12
N CYS A 206 -2.48 3.83 9.89
CA CYS A 206 -1.51 2.80 9.56
C CYS A 206 -0.16 3.08 10.25
N GLU A 207 0.34 4.32 10.21
CA GLU A 207 1.56 4.73 10.93
C GLU A 207 1.45 4.46 12.43
N SER A 208 0.34 4.85 13.06
CA SER A 208 0.13 4.60 14.50
C SER A 208 0.13 3.11 14.83
N VAL A 209 -0.45 2.27 13.95
CA VAL A 209 -0.48 0.82 14.10
C VAL A 209 0.91 0.22 13.89
N ILE A 210 1.68 0.71 12.91
CA ILE A 210 3.07 0.29 12.64
C ILE A 210 3.97 0.65 13.82
N GLU A 211 3.88 1.88 14.34
CA GLU A 211 4.65 2.32 15.51
C GLU A 211 4.38 1.43 16.73
N GLU A 212 3.11 1.12 17.02
CA GLU A 212 2.79 0.25 18.15
C GLU A 212 3.25 -1.20 17.91
N ALA A 213 3.17 -1.69 16.68
CA ALA A 213 3.71 -3.00 16.29
C ALA A 213 5.23 -3.06 16.50
N ALA A 214 5.97 -2.07 16.02
CA ALA A 214 7.43 -1.95 16.20
C ALA A 214 7.85 -1.84 17.67
N ASN A 215 6.98 -1.29 18.54
CA ASN A 215 7.23 -1.16 19.97
C ASN A 215 6.89 -2.43 20.79
N GLY A 216 7.06 -3.62 20.19
CA GLY A 216 6.97 -4.91 20.89
C GLY A 216 5.59 -5.58 20.87
N ARG A 217 4.61 -5.02 20.15
CA ARG A 217 3.31 -5.68 19.94
C ARG A 217 3.36 -6.69 18.80
N TRP A 218 4.27 -6.53 17.83
CA TRP A 218 4.41 -7.45 16.70
C TRP A 218 4.59 -8.91 17.14
N GLU A 219 5.43 -9.15 18.14
CA GLU A 219 5.73 -10.48 18.68
C GLU A 219 4.51 -11.14 19.33
N SER A 220 3.56 -10.32 19.81
CA SER A 220 2.33 -10.80 20.43
C SER A 220 1.24 -11.20 19.43
N LEU A 221 1.37 -10.79 18.16
CA LEU A 221 0.42 -11.15 17.11
C LEU A 221 0.64 -12.60 16.66
N SER A 222 -0.46 -13.30 16.38
CA SER A 222 -0.47 -14.61 15.74
C SER A 222 0.04 -14.55 14.31
N TYR A 223 0.40 -15.71 13.74
CA TYR A 223 0.88 -15.81 12.37
C TYR A 223 -0.13 -15.25 11.36
N ASP A 224 -1.42 -15.58 11.51
CA ASP A 224 -2.47 -15.10 10.60
C ASP A 224 -2.69 -13.59 10.71
N GLU A 225 -2.64 -13.03 11.93
CA GLU A 225 -2.72 -11.58 12.15
C GLU A 225 -1.56 -10.83 11.51
N ARG A 226 -0.33 -11.37 11.59
CA ARG A 226 0.84 -10.78 10.93
C ARG A 226 0.75 -10.86 9.41
N ARG A 227 0.22 -11.97 8.88
CA ARG A 227 0.05 -12.17 7.44
C ARG A 227 -0.99 -11.22 6.83
N GLU A 228 -2.08 -10.98 7.55
CA GLU A 228 -3.13 -10.05 7.12
C GLU A 228 -2.86 -8.60 7.57
N PHE A 229 -1.73 -8.35 8.26
CA PHE A 229 -1.31 -7.02 8.70
C PHE A 229 -1.07 -6.11 7.51
N LEU A 230 -1.92 -5.10 7.33
CA LEU A 230 -1.89 -4.14 6.23
C LEU A 230 -1.98 -4.72 4.82
N LYS A 231 -2.08 -6.05 4.66
CA LYS A 231 -2.14 -6.73 3.37
C LYS A 231 -3.23 -6.16 2.49
N LEU A 232 -4.46 -6.04 3.00
CA LEU A 232 -5.57 -5.49 2.22
C LEU A 232 -5.37 -4.01 1.85
N VAL A 233 -4.69 -3.25 2.71
CA VAL A 233 -4.40 -1.83 2.46
C VAL A 233 -3.43 -1.67 1.30
N LEU A 234 -2.33 -2.42 1.32
CA LEU A 234 -1.25 -2.30 0.34
C LEU A 234 -1.56 -3.06 -0.95
N HIS A 235 -2.23 -4.21 -0.85
CA HIS A 235 -2.50 -5.06 -2.00
C HIS A 235 -3.74 -4.61 -2.79
N ASP A 236 -4.80 -4.17 -2.09
CA ASP A 236 -6.09 -3.89 -2.74
C ASP A 236 -6.49 -2.42 -2.64
N TYR A 237 -6.45 -1.81 -1.45
CA TYR A 237 -7.04 -0.47 -1.25
C TYR A 237 -6.26 0.66 -1.92
N LEU A 238 -4.95 0.78 -1.64
CA LEU A 238 -4.14 1.86 -2.24
C LEU A 238 -3.98 1.71 -3.75
N PRO A 239 -3.77 0.50 -4.29
CA PRO A 239 -3.75 0.30 -5.75
C PRO A 239 -5.07 0.67 -6.41
N ASP A 240 -6.21 0.24 -5.86
CA ASP A 240 -7.52 0.57 -6.40
C ASP A 240 -7.82 2.08 -6.30
N ILE A 241 -7.49 2.72 -5.17
CA ILE A 241 -7.59 4.18 -5.02
C ILE A 241 -6.76 4.89 -6.09
N ALA A 242 -5.51 4.48 -6.32
CA ALA A 242 -4.62 5.09 -7.29
C ALA A 242 -5.13 4.94 -8.72
N VAL A 243 -5.54 3.72 -9.11
CA VAL A 243 -6.07 3.42 -10.44
C VAL A 243 -7.38 4.18 -10.69
N LYS A 244 -8.25 4.24 -9.68
CA LYS A 244 -9.54 4.91 -9.80
C LYS A 244 -9.40 6.43 -9.88
N ALA A 245 -8.52 7.02 -9.06
CA ALA A 245 -8.21 8.43 -9.13
C ALA A 245 -7.62 8.82 -10.51
N ASP A 246 -6.78 7.96 -11.09
CA ASP A 246 -6.21 8.21 -12.41
C ASP A 246 -7.26 8.17 -13.53
N LYS A 247 -8.23 7.24 -13.44
CA LYS A 247 -9.39 7.19 -14.36
C LYS A 247 -10.24 8.46 -14.31
N GLU A 248 -10.31 9.11 -13.15
CA GLU A 248 -11.01 10.39 -12.95
C GLU A 248 -10.09 11.62 -13.18
N ASN A 249 -8.88 11.42 -13.71
CA ASN A 249 -7.88 12.46 -13.99
C ASN A 249 -7.37 13.24 -12.76
N ASP A 250 -7.42 12.63 -11.56
CA ASP A 250 -6.90 13.22 -10.33
C ASP A 250 -5.49 12.70 -10.01
N HIS A 251 -4.50 13.22 -10.73
CA HIS A 251 -3.10 12.87 -10.53
C HIS A 251 -2.59 13.14 -9.10
N SER A 252 -3.23 14.06 -8.37
CA SER A 252 -2.77 14.38 -7.02
C SER A 252 -3.18 13.31 -6.03
N VAL A 253 -4.41 12.80 -6.11
CA VAL A 253 -4.86 11.66 -5.29
C VAL A 253 -4.11 10.39 -5.69
N THR A 254 -3.86 10.19 -6.99
CA THR A 254 -3.04 9.08 -7.47
C THR A 254 -1.63 9.11 -6.88
N SER A 255 -0.95 10.25 -6.94
CA SER A 255 0.39 10.41 -6.38
C SER A 255 0.41 10.18 -4.86
N GLU A 256 -0.56 10.75 -4.13
CA GLU A 256 -0.65 10.57 -2.67
C GLU A 256 -0.89 9.11 -2.27
N ALA A 257 -1.68 8.35 -3.04
CA ALA A 257 -1.93 6.94 -2.77
C ALA A 257 -0.68 6.07 -3.00
N ILE A 258 0.08 6.31 -4.08
CA ILE A 258 1.31 5.58 -4.39
C ILE A 258 2.43 5.95 -3.40
N GLU A 259 2.56 7.24 -3.07
CA GLU A 259 3.55 7.72 -2.09
C GLU A 259 3.25 7.14 -0.71
N LEU A 260 1.97 7.08 -0.30
CA LEU A 260 1.58 6.42 0.93
C LEU A 260 1.96 4.94 0.92
N GLN A 261 1.78 4.24 -0.20
CA GLN A 261 2.15 2.84 -0.31
C GLN A 261 3.66 2.61 -0.12
N ARG A 262 4.51 3.45 -0.72
CA ARG A 262 5.95 3.45 -0.46
C ARG A 262 6.25 3.75 1.00
N SER A 263 5.70 4.83 1.53
CA SER A 263 5.92 5.30 2.91
C SER A 263 5.56 4.21 3.93
N LEU A 264 4.41 3.55 3.81
CA LEU A 264 4.03 2.47 4.71
C LEU A 264 5.00 1.28 4.62
N GLY A 265 5.44 0.93 3.41
CA GLY A 265 6.49 -0.08 3.21
C GLY A 265 7.78 0.27 3.97
N GLU A 266 8.26 1.50 3.84
CA GLU A 266 9.47 1.99 4.52
C GLU A 266 9.32 2.00 6.04
N HIS A 267 8.21 2.51 6.58
CA HIS A 267 7.98 2.55 8.02
C HIS A 267 7.98 1.15 8.64
N THR A 268 7.52 0.13 7.90
CA THR A 268 7.55 -1.26 8.35
C THR A 268 8.92 -1.93 8.33
N LEU A 269 9.95 -1.32 7.73
CA LEU A 269 11.32 -1.83 7.82
C LEU A 269 11.86 -1.85 9.25
N THR A 270 11.26 -1.09 10.16
CA THR A 270 11.58 -1.14 11.59
C THR A 270 11.09 -2.42 12.28
N ILE A 271 10.21 -3.18 11.64
CA ILE A 271 9.60 -4.40 12.19
C ILE A 271 10.32 -5.63 11.61
N PRO A 272 10.97 -6.47 12.43
CA PRO A 272 11.62 -7.69 11.96
C PRO A 272 10.63 -8.69 11.35
N ASP A 273 11.08 -9.43 10.34
CA ASP A 273 10.32 -10.49 9.64
C ASP A 273 8.97 -10.04 9.06
N CYS A 274 8.85 -8.75 8.74
CA CYS A 274 7.61 -8.15 8.22
C CYS A 274 7.55 -8.26 6.68
N ASP A 275 6.49 -8.88 6.15
CA ASP A 275 6.25 -8.99 4.70
C ASP A 275 5.72 -7.70 4.06
N THR A 276 5.38 -6.71 4.88
CA THR A 276 4.72 -5.46 4.46
C THR A 276 5.46 -4.68 3.37
N PRO A 277 6.81 -4.52 3.41
CA PRO A 277 7.54 -3.85 2.32
C PRO A 277 7.35 -4.58 0.97
N CYS A 278 7.32 -5.92 0.99
CA CYS A 278 7.12 -6.71 -0.21
C CYS A 278 5.68 -6.62 -0.73
N LEU A 279 4.70 -6.55 0.18
CA LEU A 279 3.29 -6.30 -0.17
C LEU A 279 3.11 -4.91 -0.79
N ALA A 280 3.85 -3.90 -0.30
CA ALA A 280 3.86 -2.57 -0.90
C ALA A 280 4.41 -2.60 -2.34
N VAL A 281 5.53 -3.28 -2.60
CA VAL A 281 6.06 -3.48 -3.97
C VAL A 281 5.04 -4.18 -4.87
N ARG A 282 4.41 -5.27 -4.41
CA ARG A 282 3.40 -6.00 -5.19
C ARG A 282 2.18 -5.16 -5.53
N GLY A 283 1.64 -4.44 -4.55
CA GLY A 283 0.48 -3.58 -4.79
C GLY A 283 0.78 -2.45 -5.76
N MET A 284 1.94 -1.82 -5.68
CA MET A 284 2.39 -0.85 -6.68
C MET A 284 2.47 -1.49 -8.06
N ALA A 285 2.98 -2.71 -8.16
CA ALA A 285 2.99 -3.43 -9.41
C ALA A 285 1.58 -3.79 -9.94
N TYR A 286 0.58 -3.98 -9.07
CA TYR A 286 -0.82 -4.07 -9.51
C TYR A 286 -1.35 -2.75 -10.03
N THR A 287 -1.00 -1.62 -9.41
CA THR A 287 -1.31 -0.28 -9.96
C THR A 287 -0.79 -0.15 -11.38
N LEU A 288 0.44 -0.61 -11.68
CA LEU A 288 0.97 -0.64 -13.05
C LEU A 288 0.19 -1.55 -14.00
N GLN A 289 -0.36 -2.66 -13.50
CA GLN A 289 -1.11 -3.65 -14.29
C GLN A 289 -2.56 -3.22 -14.54
N ASP A 290 -3.13 -2.37 -13.70
CA ASP A 290 -4.53 -1.97 -13.78
C ASP A 290 -4.73 -0.51 -14.20
N ALA A 291 -3.67 0.31 -14.18
CA ALA A 291 -3.70 1.69 -14.65
C ALA A 291 -4.21 1.80 -16.11
N PRO A 292 -4.98 2.85 -16.43
CA PRO A 292 -5.43 3.12 -17.80
C PRO A 292 -4.24 3.41 -18.72
N ILE A 293 -4.32 2.94 -19.98
CA ILE A 293 -3.24 3.05 -20.99
C ILE A 293 -3.51 4.22 -21.96
N GLU A 294 -4.66 4.89 -21.86
CA GLU A 294 -5.10 5.93 -22.81
C GLU A 294 -4.10 7.10 -22.92
N GLU A 295 -3.99 7.69 -24.12
CA GLU A 295 -3.05 8.77 -24.46
C GLU A 295 -3.15 9.93 -23.45
N GLY A 296 -2.12 10.06 -22.60
CA GLY A 296 -2.02 11.12 -21.58
C GLY A 296 -1.97 10.64 -20.14
N HIS A 297 -2.33 9.39 -19.84
CA HIS A 297 -2.39 8.82 -18.47
C HIS A 297 -1.10 8.11 -18.02
N HIS A 298 0.06 8.59 -18.47
CA HIS A 298 1.35 7.96 -18.14
C HIS A 298 1.99 8.47 -16.85
N SER A 299 1.37 9.45 -16.19
CA SER A 299 1.85 10.00 -14.92
C SER A 299 1.88 8.93 -13.83
N THR A 300 0.82 8.13 -13.72
CA THR A 300 0.71 7.01 -12.77
C THR A 300 1.88 6.05 -12.92
N SER A 301 2.11 5.54 -14.13
CA SER A 301 3.16 4.55 -14.38
C SER A 301 4.54 5.11 -14.08
N ASN A 302 4.81 6.35 -14.49
CA ASN A 302 6.09 6.99 -14.21
C ASN A 302 6.34 7.20 -12.71
N ILE A 303 5.30 7.57 -11.95
CA ILE A 303 5.38 7.66 -10.48
C ILE A 303 5.64 6.28 -9.88
N VAL A 304 4.86 5.27 -10.26
CA VAL A 304 4.95 3.94 -9.66
C VAL A 304 6.34 3.31 -9.88
N TRP A 305 6.90 3.38 -11.10
CA TRP A 305 8.25 2.85 -11.36
C TRP A 305 9.30 3.47 -10.44
N ASN A 306 9.24 4.79 -10.23
CA ASN A 306 10.15 5.50 -9.33
C ASN A 306 9.96 5.04 -7.87
N GLN A 307 8.71 4.94 -7.41
CA GLN A 307 8.40 4.56 -6.03
C GLN A 307 8.75 3.09 -5.73
N ILE A 308 8.65 2.18 -6.70
CA ILE A 308 9.14 0.79 -6.57
C ILE A 308 10.67 0.78 -6.42
N GLY A 309 11.38 1.55 -7.25
CA GLY A 309 12.85 1.66 -7.20
C GLY A 309 13.35 2.19 -5.86
N GLU A 310 12.77 3.31 -5.40
CA GLU A 310 13.08 3.93 -4.11
C GLU A 310 12.80 2.99 -2.94
N LEU A 311 11.62 2.33 -2.89
CA LEU A 311 11.29 1.38 -1.83
C LEU A 311 12.27 0.20 -1.80
N TYR A 312 12.60 -0.35 -2.98
CA TYR A 312 13.51 -1.49 -3.06
C TYR A 312 14.91 -1.10 -2.56
N LEU A 313 15.38 0.10 -2.89
CA LEU A 313 16.61 0.64 -2.34
C LEU A 313 16.55 0.75 -0.82
N SER A 314 15.49 1.34 -0.26
CA SER A 314 15.33 1.46 1.20
C SER A 314 15.31 0.10 1.90
N ILE A 315 14.69 -0.93 1.30
CA ILE A 315 14.73 -2.30 1.81
C ILE A 315 16.17 -2.82 1.88
N CYS A 316 16.96 -2.61 0.82
CA CYS A 316 18.36 -3.05 0.76
C CYS A 316 19.27 -2.26 1.71
N GLU A 317 18.96 -0.99 1.99
CA GLU A 317 19.67 -0.16 2.97
C GLU A 317 19.33 -0.52 4.44
N ALA A 318 18.20 -1.20 4.70
CA ALA A 318 17.73 -1.52 6.04
C ALA A 318 18.36 -2.78 6.67
N ASP A 319 19.31 -3.44 5.99
CA ASP A 319 19.97 -4.68 6.42
C ASP A 319 19.02 -5.87 6.68
N GLN A 320 18.03 -6.03 5.81
CA GLN A 320 17.09 -7.15 5.85
C GLN A 320 17.20 -7.99 4.59
N PRO A 321 18.15 -8.95 4.53
CA PRO A 321 18.45 -9.69 3.31
C PRO A 321 17.24 -10.51 2.82
N GLU A 322 16.46 -11.07 3.73
CA GLU A 322 15.24 -11.81 3.37
C GLU A 322 14.18 -10.89 2.75
N ALA A 323 13.97 -9.70 3.30
CA ALA A 323 13.06 -8.70 2.74
C ALA A 323 13.53 -8.22 1.36
N ALA A 324 14.85 -8.00 1.19
CA ALA A 324 15.44 -7.65 -0.10
C ALA A 324 15.23 -8.74 -1.15
N ALA A 325 15.43 -10.02 -0.77
CA ALA A 325 15.16 -11.15 -1.66
C ALA A 325 13.67 -11.23 -2.04
N ARG A 326 12.76 -11.12 -1.07
CA ARG A 326 11.31 -11.15 -1.33
C ARG A 326 10.85 -9.97 -2.22
N ALA A 327 11.40 -8.77 -2.01
CA ALA A 327 11.14 -7.60 -2.85
C ALA A 327 11.64 -7.80 -4.28
N ALA A 328 12.85 -8.34 -4.46
CA ALA A 328 13.38 -8.70 -5.76
C ALA A 328 12.49 -9.71 -6.51
N ARG A 329 11.97 -10.74 -5.82
CA ARG A 329 11.01 -11.70 -6.39
C ARG A 329 9.69 -11.04 -6.77
N ALA A 330 9.19 -10.12 -5.94
CA ALA A 330 7.97 -9.36 -6.27
C ALA A 330 8.16 -8.55 -7.55
N CYS A 331 9.30 -7.86 -7.68
CA CYS A 331 9.68 -7.17 -8.90
C CYS A 331 9.77 -8.14 -10.11
N GLU A 332 10.46 -9.28 -9.94
CA GLU A 332 10.65 -10.29 -10.99
C GLU A 332 9.31 -10.83 -11.53
N GLN A 333 8.34 -11.04 -10.64
CA GLN A 333 7.03 -11.61 -10.98
C GLN A 333 6.09 -10.61 -11.64
N CYS A 334 6.13 -9.35 -11.21
CA CYS A 334 5.08 -8.39 -11.56
C CYS A 334 5.49 -7.39 -12.65
N LEU A 335 6.77 -6.98 -12.69
CA LEU A 335 7.24 -5.91 -13.58
C LEU A 335 7.33 -6.32 -15.06
N PRO A 336 7.74 -7.55 -15.43
CA PRO A 336 7.74 -7.98 -16.83
C PRO A 336 6.38 -7.79 -17.52
N ARG A 337 5.29 -8.12 -16.82
CA ARG A 337 3.93 -7.98 -17.34
C ARG A 337 3.55 -6.53 -17.58
N ALA A 338 4.03 -5.61 -16.73
CA ALA A 338 3.77 -4.18 -16.88
C ALA A 338 4.44 -3.61 -18.14
N VAL A 339 5.64 -4.07 -18.50
CA VAL A 339 6.36 -3.60 -19.69
C VAL A 339 5.59 -3.89 -20.98
N TYR A 340 5.01 -5.09 -21.13
CA TYR A 340 4.29 -5.47 -22.35
C TYR A 340 2.93 -4.79 -22.55
N ARG A 341 2.37 -4.12 -21.54
CA ARG A 341 1.06 -3.44 -21.67
C ARG A 341 1.11 -2.22 -22.59
N TYR A 342 2.28 -1.61 -22.78
CA TYR A 342 2.40 -0.35 -23.51
C TYR A 342 2.85 -0.62 -24.95
N ASP A 343 2.05 -0.17 -25.92
CA ASP A 343 2.39 -0.28 -27.34
C ASP A 343 3.35 0.85 -27.80
N GLU A 344 3.41 1.97 -27.09
CA GLU A 344 4.28 3.11 -27.42
C GLU A 344 5.44 3.26 -26.43
N THR A 345 6.67 3.23 -26.96
CA THR A 345 7.93 3.23 -26.18
C THR A 345 8.28 4.54 -25.52
N LEU A 346 7.84 5.68 -26.07
CA LEU A 346 8.15 7.00 -25.53
C LEU A 346 7.53 7.22 -24.13
N ASN A 347 6.40 6.56 -23.88
CA ASN A 347 5.54 6.79 -22.72
C ASN A 347 6.03 6.09 -21.43
N LEU A 348 6.82 5.03 -21.57
CA LEU A 348 7.47 4.28 -20.47
C LEU A 348 8.87 4.80 -20.11
N SER A 349 9.50 5.53 -21.03
CA SER A 349 10.96 5.64 -21.04
C SER A 349 11.53 6.34 -19.81
N HIS A 350 10.81 7.29 -19.19
CA HIS A 350 11.34 8.08 -18.07
C HIS A 350 11.30 7.32 -16.74
N GLY A 351 10.11 6.87 -16.31
CA GLY A 351 9.96 6.12 -15.05
C GLY A 351 10.77 4.84 -15.04
N LEU A 352 10.75 4.10 -16.15
CA LEU A 352 11.53 2.87 -16.27
C LEU A 352 13.05 3.14 -16.26
N SER A 353 13.52 4.24 -16.89
CA SER A 353 14.93 4.64 -16.80
C SER A 353 15.36 5.03 -15.38
N ASN A 354 14.48 5.68 -14.61
CA ASN A 354 14.76 6.00 -13.21
C ASN A 354 14.79 4.73 -12.37
N PHE A 355 13.86 3.80 -12.58
CA PHE A 355 13.88 2.49 -11.93
C PHE A 355 15.19 1.73 -12.18
N PHE A 356 15.72 1.70 -13.42
CA PHE A 356 17.03 1.09 -13.67
C PHE A 356 18.19 1.83 -13.00
N ARG A 357 18.09 3.14 -12.80
CA ARG A 357 19.07 3.91 -12.01
C ARG A 357 18.97 3.56 -10.53
N ASP A 358 17.79 3.30 -10.01
CA ASP A 358 17.62 2.84 -8.64
C ASP A 358 18.10 1.40 -8.48
N LEU A 359 17.93 0.53 -9.49
CA LEU A 359 18.52 -0.81 -9.48
C LEU A 359 20.05 -0.80 -9.40
N ASP A 360 20.71 0.18 -10.03
CA ASP A 360 22.15 0.40 -9.91
C ASP A 360 22.54 0.68 -8.45
N ARG A 361 21.80 1.58 -7.80
CA ARG A 361 21.98 1.91 -6.37
C ARG A 361 21.63 0.74 -5.46
N VAL A 362 20.62 -0.05 -5.81
CA VAL A 362 20.25 -1.27 -5.08
C VAL A 362 21.38 -2.28 -5.15
N HIS A 363 21.95 -2.48 -6.34
CA HIS A 363 23.10 -3.36 -6.51
C HIS A 363 24.25 -2.89 -5.63
N GLU A 364 24.61 -1.60 -5.68
CA GLU A 364 25.62 -1.01 -4.81
C GLU A 364 25.32 -1.26 -3.32
N ALA A 365 24.10 -0.98 -2.86
CA ALA A 365 23.71 -1.13 -1.45
C ALA A 365 23.75 -2.59 -0.97
N LEU A 366 23.27 -3.54 -1.78
CA LEU A 366 23.34 -4.97 -1.47
C LEU A 366 24.79 -5.44 -1.46
N PHE A 367 25.58 -5.00 -2.43
CA PHE A 367 26.93 -5.46 -2.62
C PHE A 367 27.85 -4.92 -1.52
N ASP A 368 27.76 -3.65 -1.18
CA ASP A 368 28.53 -3.03 -0.09
C ASP A 368 28.27 -3.68 1.27
N ARG A 369 27.11 -4.33 1.46
CA ARG A 369 26.75 -5.03 2.70
C ARG A 369 27.10 -6.50 2.70
N TYR A 370 26.85 -7.18 1.58
CA TYR A 370 26.85 -8.64 1.51
C TYR A 370 27.98 -9.22 0.65
N ALA A 371 28.88 -8.40 0.11
CA ALA A 371 30.03 -8.88 -0.65
C ALA A 371 30.94 -9.80 0.17
N ASP A 372 31.12 -9.54 1.46
CA ASP A 372 31.97 -10.38 2.32
C ASP A 372 31.41 -11.81 2.44
N SER A 373 30.08 -11.95 2.47
CA SER A 373 29.39 -13.25 2.46
C SER A 373 29.61 -14.04 1.16
N LEU A 374 30.03 -13.39 0.07
CA LEU A 374 30.38 -14.08 -1.18
C LEU A 374 31.73 -14.78 -1.08
N SER A 375 32.65 -14.27 -0.27
CA SER A 375 33.98 -14.84 -0.10
C SER A 375 33.96 -16.17 0.68
N SER A 376 32.90 -16.41 1.45
CA SER A 376 32.77 -17.59 2.32
C SER A 376 32.24 -18.83 1.59
N VAL A 377 31.69 -18.67 0.38
CA VAL A 377 31.04 -19.76 -0.36
C VAL A 377 31.45 -19.73 -1.83
N ASP A 378 31.99 -20.84 -2.34
CA ASP A 378 32.14 -21.06 -3.79
C ASP A 378 30.75 -21.34 -4.38
N LEU A 379 30.03 -20.26 -4.62
CA LEU A 379 28.68 -20.31 -5.15
C LEU A 379 28.71 -20.58 -6.63
N ASP A 380 28.09 -21.68 -7.01
CA ASP A 380 27.66 -21.86 -8.37
C ASP A 380 26.43 -20.98 -8.63
N TRP A 381 26.68 -19.75 -9.08
CA TRP A 381 25.65 -18.78 -9.51
C TRP A 381 24.73 -19.32 -10.63
N ARG A 382 25.06 -20.51 -11.14
CA ARG A 382 24.39 -21.29 -12.17
C ARG A 382 23.29 -22.22 -11.62
N ASN A 383 23.27 -22.56 -10.33
CA ASN A 383 22.28 -23.47 -9.73
C ASN A 383 21.06 -22.74 -9.14
N GLU A 384 19.86 -23.33 -9.33
CA GLU A 384 18.60 -22.81 -8.76
C GLU A 384 18.55 -22.87 -7.23
N ASN A 385 19.38 -23.70 -6.60
CA ASN A 385 19.39 -23.93 -5.15
C ASN A 385 20.72 -23.49 -4.54
N LEU A 386 20.65 -22.64 -3.52
CA LEU A 386 21.79 -22.38 -2.64
C LEU A 386 22.03 -23.63 -1.77
N PRO A 387 23.27 -23.90 -1.33
CA PRO A 387 23.54 -24.99 -0.39
C PRO A 387 22.69 -24.82 0.87
N ASP A 388 21.89 -25.84 1.23
CA ASP A 388 21.08 -25.82 2.44
C ASP A 388 21.99 -25.68 3.68
N GLY A 389 21.69 -24.72 4.55
CA GLY A 389 22.42 -24.50 5.80
C GLY A 389 23.70 -23.67 5.70
N ALA A 390 23.92 -22.95 4.60
CA ALA A 390 24.99 -21.94 4.53
C ALA A 390 24.81 -20.88 5.64
N GLU A 391 25.89 -20.55 6.35
CA GLU A 391 25.88 -19.59 7.47
C GLU A 391 25.38 -18.20 7.02
N ASP A 392 25.63 -17.83 5.76
CA ASP A 392 25.20 -16.59 5.11
C ASP A 392 24.06 -16.79 4.09
N TYR A 393 23.18 -17.77 4.29
CA TYR A 393 22.14 -18.12 3.30
C TYR A 393 21.30 -16.92 2.84
N GLU A 394 20.79 -16.10 3.77
CA GLU A 394 19.90 -14.99 3.43
C GLU A 394 20.60 -13.87 2.63
N PRO A 395 21.78 -13.35 3.06
CA PRO A 395 22.58 -12.43 2.23
C PRO A 395 22.85 -12.94 0.81
N LEU A 396 23.25 -14.21 0.68
CA LEU A 396 23.53 -14.84 -0.61
C LEU A 396 22.26 -14.96 -1.46
N ASN A 397 21.13 -15.29 -0.84
CA ASN A 397 19.83 -15.36 -1.49
C ASN A 397 19.35 -13.98 -1.98
N ALA A 398 19.63 -12.91 -1.24
CA ALA A 398 19.33 -11.53 -1.65
C ALA A 398 20.08 -11.14 -2.92
N LEU A 399 21.41 -11.32 -2.95
CA LEU A 399 22.25 -11.04 -4.12
C LEU A 399 21.86 -11.88 -5.33
N ARG A 400 21.64 -13.19 -5.13
CA ARG A 400 21.20 -14.09 -6.19
C ARG A 400 19.84 -13.68 -6.77
N THR A 401 18.89 -13.33 -5.93
CA THR A 401 17.56 -12.93 -6.40
C THR A 401 17.61 -11.57 -7.11
N HIS A 402 18.49 -10.66 -6.67
CA HIS A 402 18.75 -9.41 -7.39
C HIS A 402 19.31 -9.66 -8.80
N LEU A 403 20.31 -10.54 -8.94
CA LEU A 403 20.81 -10.96 -10.26
C LEU A 403 19.70 -11.55 -11.13
N ARG A 404 18.85 -12.42 -10.57
CA ARG A 404 17.68 -12.97 -11.29
C ARG A 404 16.70 -11.91 -11.76
N LEU A 405 16.43 -10.89 -10.92
CA LEU A 405 15.61 -9.75 -11.30
C LEU A 405 16.22 -9.02 -12.51
N MET A 406 17.53 -8.73 -12.48
CA MET A 406 18.22 -8.09 -13.62
C MET A 406 18.12 -8.92 -14.90
N VAL A 407 18.37 -10.23 -14.81
CA VAL A 407 18.23 -11.18 -15.94
C VAL A 407 16.80 -11.20 -16.48
N SER A 408 15.79 -11.25 -15.61
CA SER A 408 14.37 -11.24 -15.99
C SER A 408 13.97 -9.94 -16.71
N LEU A 409 14.42 -8.79 -16.21
CA LEU A 409 14.17 -7.49 -16.83
C LEU A 409 14.89 -7.33 -18.17
N GLN A 410 16.14 -7.80 -18.28
CA GLN A 410 16.87 -7.86 -19.55
C GLN A 410 16.12 -8.71 -20.58
N SER A 411 15.65 -9.90 -20.16
CA SER A 411 14.87 -10.80 -21.01
C SER A 411 13.57 -10.15 -21.48
N THR A 412 12.90 -9.42 -20.59
CA THR A 412 11.67 -8.67 -20.92
C THR A 412 11.97 -7.58 -21.95
N CYS A 413 13.02 -6.79 -21.74
CA CYS A 413 13.40 -5.72 -22.67
C CYS A 413 13.78 -6.26 -24.05
N LEU A 414 14.55 -7.36 -24.10
CA LEU A 414 14.92 -8.01 -25.35
C LEU A 414 13.72 -8.56 -26.10
N THR A 415 12.84 -9.28 -25.40
CA THR A 415 11.63 -9.84 -26.03
C THR A 415 10.73 -8.72 -26.57
N TYR A 416 10.54 -7.64 -25.80
CA TYR A 416 9.81 -6.47 -26.26
C TYR A 416 10.45 -5.88 -27.53
N ARG A 417 11.78 -5.69 -27.54
CA ARG A 417 12.53 -5.18 -28.69
C ARG A 417 12.37 -6.07 -29.92
N LEU A 418 12.45 -7.39 -29.78
CA LEU A 418 12.30 -8.33 -30.88
C LEU A 418 10.86 -8.38 -31.43
N GLN A 419 9.86 -8.17 -30.58
CA GLN A 419 8.45 -8.20 -30.98
C GLN A 419 7.95 -6.88 -31.58
N LYS A 420 8.43 -5.75 -31.05
CA LYS A 420 7.91 -4.41 -31.37
C LYS A 420 8.87 -3.55 -32.19
N ASP A 421 10.08 -4.05 -32.46
CA ASP A 421 11.16 -3.28 -33.08
C ASP A 421 11.34 -1.91 -32.42
N ALA A 422 11.28 -1.86 -31.08
CA ALA A 422 11.47 -0.65 -30.29
C ALA A 422 12.00 -0.97 -28.88
N ASP A 423 12.81 -0.09 -28.29
CA ASP A 423 13.31 -0.30 -26.92
C ASP A 423 12.30 0.25 -25.89
N PRO A 424 11.86 -0.53 -24.88
CA PRO A 424 10.91 -0.04 -23.87
C PRO A 424 11.54 0.96 -22.89
N VAL A 425 12.88 1.03 -22.87
CA VAL A 425 13.67 1.94 -22.05
C VAL A 425 14.79 2.52 -22.90
N ARG A 426 15.37 3.66 -22.49
CA ARG A 426 16.63 4.12 -23.08
C ARG A 426 17.69 3.03 -22.89
N SER A 427 18.11 2.42 -24.00
CA SER A 427 19.03 1.28 -23.99
C SER A 427 20.37 1.55 -23.29
N SER A 428 20.76 2.83 -23.13
CA SER A 428 21.91 3.25 -22.33
C SER A 428 21.75 2.99 -20.82
N ALA A 429 20.55 3.09 -20.26
CA ALA A 429 20.32 2.87 -18.82
C ALA A 429 20.58 1.41 -18.45
N LEU A 430 20.01 0.48 -19.23
CA LEU A 430 20.19 -0.96 -19.05
C LEU A 430 21.66 -1.37 -19.24
N ARG A 431 22.31 -0.90 -20.29
CA ARG A 431 23.75 -1.16 -20.52
C ARG A 431 24.63 -0.61 -19.39
N SER A 432 24.34 0.60 -18.91
CA SER A 432 25.07 1.21 -17.80
C SER A 432 24.93 0.40 -16.50
N LEU A 433 23.74 -0.15 -16.22
CA LEU A 433 23.51 -0.99 -15.05
C LEU A 433 24.40 -2.26 -15.10
N TRP A 434 24.37 -3.00 -16.21
CA TRP A 434 25.20 -4.22 -16.35
C TRP A 434 26.69 -3.93 -16.27
N LYS A 435 27.15 -2.83 -16.90
CA LYS A 435 28.55 -2.38 -16.84
C LYS A 435 28.99 -2.15 -15.41
N LYS A 436 28.28 -1.28 -14.68
CA LYS A 436 28.64 -0.90 -13.31
C LYS A 436 28.55 -2.10 -12.37
N ALA A 437 27.51 -2.91 -12.48
CA ALA A 437 27.34 -4.11 -11.66
C ALA A 437 28.52 -5.09 -11.83
N SER A 438 28.98 -5.30 -13.07
CA SER A 438 30.10 -6.18 -13.39
C SER A 438 31.43 -5.63 -12.86
N ILE A 439 31.72 -4.35 -13.10
CA ILE A 439 32.94 -3.69 -12.64
C ILE A 439 33.01 -3.70 -11.11
N ARG A 440 31.92 -3.31 -10.44
CA ARG A 440 31.88 -3.27 -8.96
C ARG A 440 32.13 -4.64 -8.33
N ALA A 441 31.53 -5.69 -8.91
CA ALA A 441 31.77 -7.06 -8.46
C ALA A 441 33.24 -7.50 -8.68
N ALA A 442 33.89 -6.99 -9.72
CA ALA A 442 35.29 -7.27 -10.00
C ALA A 442 36.24 -6.55 -9.04
N GLU A 443 36.04 -5.24 -8.82
CA GLU A 443 36.86 -4.38 -7.95
C GLU A 443 36.93 -4.87 -6.50
N THR A 444 35.89 -5.57 -6.07
CA THR A 444 35.75 -6.13 -4.72
C THR A 444 36.26 -7.57 -4.60
N GLY A 445 36.88 -8.09 -5.66
CA GLY A 445 37.47 -9.44 -5.68
C GLY A 445 36.46 -10.57 -5.86
N GLN A 446 35.20 -10.28 -6.15
CA GLN A 446 34.13 -11.27 -6.30
C GLN A 446 34.01 -11.74 -7.75
N SER A 447 35.10 -12.31 -8.27
CA SER A 447 35.24 -12.65 -9.69
C SER A 447 34.15 -13.59 -10.21
N ASN A 448 33.72 -14.59 -9.43
CA ASN A 448 32.66 -15.52 -9.86
C ASN A 448 31.31 -14.82 -10.08
N TYR A 449 30.97 -13.86 -9.21
CA TYR A 449 29.74 -13.07 -9.36
C TYR A 449 29.85 -12.10 -10.53
N ALA A 450 31.01 -11.45 -10.71
CA ALA A 450 31.27 -10.59 -11.87
C ALA A 450 31.20 -11.36 -13.20
N ILE A 451 31.74 -12.59 -13.24
CA ILE A 451 31.64 -13.50 -14.38
C ILE A 451 30.16 -13.81 -14.69
N ALA A 452 29.34 -14.10 -13.68
CA ALA A 452 27.91 -14.37 -13.88
C ALA A 452 27.16 -13.17 -14.51
N HIS A 453 27.47 -11.93 -14.10
CA HIS A 453 26.94 -10.72 -14.74
C HIS A 453 27.38 -10.60 -16.21
N CYS A 454 28.67 -10.79 -16.47
CA CYS A 454 29.22 -10.77 -17.83
C CYS A 454 28.57 -11.86 -18.71
N GLN A 455 28.36 -13.07 -18.18
CA GLN A 455 27.70 -14.15 -18.90
C GLN A 455 26.28 -13.77 -19.30
N ALA A 456 25.46 -13.25 -18.37
CA ALA A 456 24.11 -12.79 -18.67
C ALA A 456 24.10 -11.73 -19.79
N PHE A 457 25.04 -10.79 -19.74
CA PHE A 457 25.17 -9.73 -20.73
C PHE A 457 25.70 -10.22 -22.09
N ILE A 458 26.61 -11.20 -22.11
CA ILE A 458 27.05 -11.88 -23.34
C ILE A 458 25.88 -12.64 -23.97
N VAL A 459 25.09 -13.39 -23.19
CA VAL A 459 23.89 -14.09 -23.69
C VAL A 459 22.92 -13.10 -24.33
N ALA A 460 22.69 -11.95 -23.71
CA ALA A 460 21.86 -10.88 -24.30
C ALA A 460 22.43 -10.38 -25.64
N THR A 461 23.75 -10.21 -25.71
CA THR A 461 24.45 -9.74 -26.92
C THR A 461 24.37 -10.76 -28.05
N VAL A 462 24.50 -12.06 -27.75
CA VAL A 462 24.32 -13.17 -28.71
C VAL A 462 22.92 -13.14 -29.30
N ILE A 463 21.88 -12.98 -28.48
CA ILE A 463 20.49 -12.93 -28.95
C ILE A 463 20.29 -11.74 -29.91
N LEU A 464 20.83 -10.57 -29.59
CA LEU A 464 20.78 -9.39 -30.45
C LEU A 464 21.52 -9.59 -31.77
N HIS A 465 22.69 -10.24 -31.74
CA HIS A 465 23.48 -10.53 -32.93
C HIS A 465 22.75 -11.49 -33.87
N ILE A 466 22.24 -12.60 -33.33
CA ILE A 466 21.46 -13.59 -34.11
C ILE A 466 20.19 -12.98 -34.71
N SER A 467 19.64 -11.96 -34.04
CA SER A 467 18.44 -11.26 -34.50
C SER A 467 18.76 -10.07 -35.42
N ASP A 468 20.01 -9.93 -35.89
CA ASP A 468 20.49 -8.85 -36.76
C ASP A 468 20.13 -7.44 -36.24
N CYS A 469 20.20 -7.24 -34.92
CA CYS A 469 19.89 -5.96 -34.30
C CYS A 469 21.12 -5.02 -34.27
N ASP A 470 20.92 -3.76 -34.69
CA ASP A 470 21.94 -2.69 -34.67
C ASP A 470 22.54 -2.41 -33.27
N SER A 471 21.83 -2.79 -32.21
CA SER A 471 22.28 -2.65 -30.82
C SER A 471 23.44 -3.57 -30.44
N THR A 472 23.79 -4.57 -31.27
CA THR A 472 24.87 -5.54 -30.99
C THR A 472 26.22 -4.86 -30.82
N ASN A 473 26.55 -3.88 -31.67
CA ASN A 473 27.81 -3.14 -31.58
C ASN A 473 27.92 -2.37 -30.27
N HIS A 474 26.81 -1.78 -29.81
CA HIS A 474 26.77 -1.05 -28.55
C HIS A 474 26.97 -1.96 -27.34
N HIS A 475 26.45 -3.19 -27.36
CA HIS A 475 26.66 -4.16 -26.28
C HIS A 475 28.09 -4.70 -26.27
N THR A 476 28.64 -4.98 -27.46
CA THR A 476 30.03 -5.41 -27.62
C THR A 476 31.02 -4.34 -27.14
N HIS A 477 30.74 -3.06 -27.42
CA HIS A 477 31.51 -1.94 -26.89
C HIS A 477 31.48 -1.89 -25.36
N VAL A 478 30.33 -2.14 -24.74
CA VAL A 478 30.22 -2.18 -23.27
C VAL A 478 30.99 -3.35 -22.67
N LEU A 479 31.01 -4.53 -23.31
CA LEU A 479 31.87 -5.64 -22.88
C LEU A 479 33.36 -5.27 -22.93
N ALA A 480 33.78 -4.50 -23.94
CA ALA A 480 35.14 -4.00 -24.04
C ALA A 480 35.46 -2.98 -22.94
N GLU A 481 34.55 -2.03 -22.67
CA GLU A 481 34.69 -1.09 -21.56
C GLU A 481 34.80 -1.81 -20.21
N ILE A 482 33.99 -2.84 -19.96
CA ILE A 482 34.12 -3.66 -18.73
C ILE A 482 35.50 -4.32 -18.66
N SER A 483 36.01 -4.85 -19.79
CA SER A 483 37.32 -5.52 -19.82
C SER A 483 38.47 -4.57 -19.47
N VAL A 484 38.41 -3.32 -19.95
CA VAL A 484 39.41 -2.28 -19.67
C VAL A 484 39.28 -1.77 -18.24
N GLU A 485 38.08 -1.41 -17.80
CA GLU A 485 37.84 -0.74 -16.52
C GLU A 485 37.93 -1.68 -15.31
N ALA A 486 37.55 -2.95 -15.46
CA ALA A 486 37.60 -3.90 -14.35
C ALA A 486 39.02 -4.42 -14.03
N GLU A 487 40.02 -4.11 -14.88
CA GLU A 487 41.43 -4.55 -14.79
C GLU A 487 41.59 -6.06 -14.51
N THR A 488 40.60 -6.86 -14.87
CA THR A 488 40.52 -8.30 -14.59
C THR A 488 39.98 -9.03 -15.81
N ASN A 489 40.43 -10.27 -16.01
CA ASN A 489 40.03 -11.10 -17.16
C ASN A 489 38.60 -11.68 -17.02
N ILE A 490 37.67 -10.98 -16.35
CA ILE A 490 36.32 -11.48 -16.06
C ILE A 490 35.48 -11.68 -17.32
N VAL A 491 35.63 -10.83 -18.34
CA VAL A 491 34.90 -10.94 -19.61
C VAL A 491 35.42 -12.14 -20.41
N GLU A 492 36.74 -12.30 -20.48
CA GLU A 492 37.38 -13.45 -21.13
C GLU A 492 37.03 -14.76 -20.43
N ALA A 493 37.04 -14.79 -19.09
CA ALA A 493 36.61 -15.94 -18.29
C ALA A 493 35.12 -16.27 -18.52
N ALA A 494 34.26 -15.26 -18.66
CA ALA A 494 32.86 -15.47 -19.00
C ALA A 494 32.68 -16.09 -20.40
N PHE A 495 33.45 -15.63 -21.41
CA PHE A 495 33.47 -16.26 -22.73
C PHE A 495 33.99 -17.70 -22.68
N ASP A 496 35.07 -17.96 -21.94
CA ASP A 496 35.66 -19.30 -21.81
C ASP A 496 34.69 -20.27 -21.14
N ASP A 497 33.99 -19.85 -20.09
CA ASP A 497 32.99 -20.68 -19.41
C ASP A 497 31.79 -20.96 -20.34
N LEU A 498 31.30 -19.97 -21.08
CA LEU A 498 30.24 -20.19 -22.06
C LEU A 498 30.69 -21.15 -23.18
N LEU A 499 31.89 -20.98 -23.72
CA LEU A 499 32.45 -21.84 -24.76
C LEU A 499 32.75 -23.28 -24.27
N SER A 500 32.76 -23.52 -22.95
CA SER A 500 32.89 -24.88 -22.39
C SER A 500 31.64 -25.74 -22.62
N TYR A 501 30.50 -25.13 -22.97
CA TYR A 501 29.26 -25.85 -23.26
C TYR A 501 29.21 -26.25 -24.75
N ASP A 502 29.06 -27.55 -25.00
CA ASP A 502 28.87 -28.08 -26.34
C ASP A 502 27.48 -27.73 -26.90
N TYR A 503 27.41 -27.62 -28.22
CA TYR A 503 26.15 -27.54 -28.97
C TYR A 503 25.24 -28.74 -28.64
N GLN A 504 23.97 -28.48 -28.31
CA GLN A 504 22.96 -29.48 -28.02
C GLN A 504 21.89 -29.50 -29.13
N SER A 505 21.74 -30.63 -29.80
CA SER A 505 20.76 -30.80 -30.89
C SER A 505 19.31 -31.03 -30.43
N GLU A 506 19.09 -31.34 -29.15
CA GLU A 506 17.77 -31.60 -28.56
C GLU A 506 17.33 -30.45 -27.63
N GLY A 507 16.08 -30.00 -27.78
CA GLY A 507 15.45 -29.06 -26.85
C GLY A 507 15.03 -29.72 -25.53
N ARG A 508 14.56 -28.91 -24.57
CA ARG A 508 14.22 -29.33 -23.21
C ARG A 508 13.37 -30.62 -23.16
N LEU A 509 13.79 -31.60 -22.36
CA LEU A 509 12.99 -32.78 -22.00
C LEU A 509 11.68 -32.41 -21.30
N ALA A 510 10.71 -33.33 -21.27
CA ALA A 510 9.48 -33.16 -20.51
C ALA A 510 9.76 -33.24 -19.00
N VAL A 511 9.12 -32.36 -18.22
CA VAL A 511 9.23 -32.35 -16.75
C VAL A 511 8.74 -33.70 -16.20
N GLY A 512 9.62 -34.46 -15.56
CA GLY A 512 9.29 -35.76 -14.93
C GLY A 512 10.25 -36.92 -15.20
N ASP A 513 11.26 -36.75 -16.06
CA ASP A 513 12.31 -37.77 -16.26
C ASP A 513 13.29 -37.83 -15.07
N GLU A 514 13.67 -39.04 -14.67
CA GLU A 514 14.60 -39.33 -13.55
C GLU A 514 16.01 -38.71 -13.74
N ASP A 515 16.29 -38.15 -14.91
CA ASP A 515 17.60 -37.56 -15.30
C ASP A 515 17.52 -36.04 -15.62
N TRP A 516 16.44 -35.36 -15.19
CA TRP A 516 16.20 -33.93 -15.46
C TRP A 516 17.36 -33.01 -15.06
N GLU A 517 17.98 -33.24 -13.90
CA GLU A 517 19.14 -32.44 -13.45
C GLU A 517 20.38 -32.68 -14.33
N ALA A 518 20.65 -33.92 -14.72
CA ALA A 518 21.76 -34.25 -15.60
C ALA A 518 21.55 -33.70 -17.02
N HIS A 519 20.30 -33.62 -17.47
CA HIS A 519 19.94 -32.98 -18.73
C HIS A 519 20.13 -31.46 -18.68
N ASN A 520 19.67 -30.80 -17.60
CA ASN A 520 19.81 -29.34 -17.46
C ASN A 520 21.25 -28.86 -17.38
N LYS A 521 22.16 -29.68 -16.81
CA LYS A 521 23.60 -29.38 -16.77
C LYS A 521 24.28 -29.29 -18.15
N LYS A 522 23.61 -29.76 -19.22
CA LYS A 522 24.14 -29.66 -20.59
C LYS A 522 23.88 -28.31 -21.26
N PHE A 523 22.99 -27.50 -20.69
CA PHE A 523 22.66 -26.19 -21.25
C PHE A 523 23.38 -25.08 -20.52
N VAL A 524 23.60 -23.97 -21.21
CA VAL A 524 24.10 -22.74 -20.58
C VAL A 524 23.14 -22.38 -19.43
N PRO A 525 23.64 -22.17 -18.21
CA PRO A 525 22.81 -22.06 -17.02
C PRO A 525 22.12 -20.70 -16.89
N ILE A 526 22.80 -19.62 -17.26
CA ILE A 526 22.19 -18.30 -17.31
C ILE A 526 21.45 -18.17 -18.65
N GLN A 527 20.14 -18.45 -18.60
CA GLN A 527 19.25 -18.34 -19.75
C GLN A 527 18.38 -17.11 -19.62
N LEU A 528 18.35 -16.31 -20.68
CA LEU A 528 17.33 -15.27 -20.84
C LEU A 528 16.06 -15.95 -21.36
N GLY A 529 14.97 -15.82 -20.62
CA GLY A 529 13.64 -16.33 -20.99
C GLY A 529 12.99 -15.51 -22.11
N VAL A 530 13.67 -15.38 -23.25
CA VAL A 530 13.18 -14.63 -24.41
C VAL A 530 12.24 -15.53 -25.21
N GLU A 531 11.04 -15.04 -25.50
CA GLU A 531 10.03 -15.82 -26.21
C GLU A 531 10.57 -16.27 -27.58
N ASN A 532 10.41 -17.56 -27.91
CA ASN A 532 10.95 -18.21 -29.11
C ASN A 532 12.49 -18.35 -29.19
N PHE A 533 13.21 -18.09 -28.09
CA PHE A 533 14.61 -18.43 -27.96
C PHE A 533 14.80 -19.65 -27.05
N SER A 534 15.11 -20.79 -27.67
CA SER A 534 15.68 -21.95 -26.99
C SER A 534 17.02 -21.58 -26.32
N PRO A 535 17.52 -22.37 -25.34
CA PRO A 535 18.85 -22.17 -24.77
C PRO A 535 19.89 -21.87 -25.84
N ILE A 536 20.75 -20.88 -25.64
CA ILE A 536 21.62 -20.39 -26.72
C ILE A 536 22.50 -21.47 -27.34
N ASN A 537 22.94 -22.46 -26.55
CA ASN A 537 23.74 -23.60 -27.03
C ASN A 537 22.93 -24.67 -27.76
N THR A 538 21.65 -24.42 -28.08
CA THR A 538 20.85 -25.24 -29.02
C THR A 538 20.83 -24.69 -30.44
N ARG A 539 21.48 -23.54 -30.67
CA ARG A 539 21.62 -22.94 -32.00
C ARG A 539 22.90 -23.46 -32.67
N PRO A 540 22.84 -23.89 -33.95
CA PRO A 540 24.02 -24.45 -34.63
C PRO A 540 25.15 -23.43 -34.77
N GLU A 541 24.82 -22.15 -34.83
CA GLU A 541 25.75 -21.02 -34.93
C GLU A 541 26.34 -20.59 -33.58
N TYR A 542 25.90 -21.19 -32.46
CA TYR A 542 26.24 -20.76 -31.10
C TYR A 542 27.73 -20.51 -30.87
N THR A 543 28.57 -21.51 -31.18
CA THR A 543 30.02 -21.44 -30.95
C THR A 543 30.67 -20.39 -31.86
N GLU A 544 30.26 -20.33 -33.13
CA GLU A 544 30.78 -19.36 -34.10
C GLU A 544 30.42 -17.93 -33.69
N THR A 545 29.17 -17.68 -33.31
CA THR A 545 28.70 -16.38 -32.82
C THR A 545 29.46 -15.93 -31.57
N LEU A 546 29.67 -16.82 -30.60
CA LEU A 546 30.45 -16.48 -29.41
C LEU A 546 31.90 -16.10 -29.74
N LEU A 547 32.55 -16.85 -30.65
CA LEU A 547 33.91 -16.56 -31.08
C LEU A 547 34.00 -15.22 -31.84
N GLU A 548 33.02 -14.93 -32.69
CA GLU A 548 32.93 -13.65 -33.40
C GLU A 548 32.76 -12.47 -32.41
N LEU A 549 31.84 -12.58 -31.47
CA LEU A 549 31.61 -11.54 -30.45
C LEU A 549 32.84 -11.35 -29.55
N ARG A 550 33.51 -12.43 -29.16
CA ARG A 550 34.77 -12.38 -28.41
C ARG A 550 35.85 -11.64 -29.18
N GLN A 551 36.01 -11.95 -30.47
CA GLN A 551 36.97 -11.29 -31.33
C GLN A 551 36.67 -9.79 -31.48
N ARG A 552 35.42 -9.42 -31.75
CA ARG A 552 34.99 -8.00 -31.82
C ARG A 552 35.21 -7.26 -30.50
N THR A 553 34.95 -7.93 -29.37
CA THR A 553 35.21 -7.35 -28.03
C THR A 553 36.69 -7.02 -27.87
N ARG A 554 37.59 -7.93 -28.24
CA ARG A 554 39.05 -7.70 -28.18
C ARG A 554 39.49 -6.55 -29.08
N GLU A 555 38.92 -6.45 -30.28
CA GLU A 555 39.21 -5.34 -31.20
C GLU A 555 38.82 -3.99 -30.57
N TYR A 556 37.65 -3.90 -29.92
CA TYR A 556 37.26 -2.71 -29.18
C TYR A 556 38.14 -2.43 -27.96
N VAL A 557 38.61 -3.46 -27.24
CA VAL A 557 39.56 -3.28 -26.13
C VAL A 557 40.85 -2.63 -26.64
N THR A 558 41.41 -3.14 -27.74
CA THR A 558 42.61 -2.54 -28.35
C THR A 558 42.38 -1.07 -28.73
N LEU A 559 41.21 -0.73 -29.28
CA LEU A 559 40.86 0.65 -29.63
C LEU A 559 40.66 1.58 -28.42
N LEU A 560 40.27 1.05 -27.25
CA LEU A 560 40.09 1.83 -26.03
C LEU A 560 41.41 2.05 -25.27
N GLU A 561 42.40 1.17 -25.47
CA GLU A 561 43.74 1.27 -24.89
C GLU A 561 44.68 2.19 -25.69
N GLU A 562 44.42 2.37 -26.99
CA GLU A 562 45.09 3.35 -27.87
C GLU A 562 44.63 4.79 -27.64
#